data_AF-A0A2N3LE04-F1
#
_entry.id   AF-A0A2N3LE04-F1
#
_cell.length_a   1.000
_cell.length_b   1.000
_cell.length_c   1.000
_cell.angle_alpha   90.00
_cell.angle_beta   90.00
_cell.angle_gamma   90.00
#
_symmetry.space_group_name_H-M   'P 1'
#
loop_
_entity.id
_entity.type
_entity.pdbx_description
1 polymer ?
#
loop_
_entity_poly.entity_id
_entity_poly.type
_entity_poly.pdbx_seq_one_letter_code
_entity_poly.pdbx_strand_id
1 'polypeptide(L)' 'MSNYFFCYDSSLHKYLHKIHKQSYICAALHQTTHKTFWLYERTPEINKLIEEYTTFMKQ' A
#
# COMPACT_ATOMS: atom_id res chain seq x y z
N MET A 1 -15.58 7.00 5.29
CA MET A 1 -14.33 6.22 5.22
C MET A 1 -13.37 6.99 4.34
N SER A 2 -12.11 7.16 4.75
CA SER A 2 -11.13 7.88 3.95
C SER A 2 -10.85 7.11 2.65
N ASN A 3 -10.93 7.77 1.50
CA ASN A 3 -10.75 7.17 0.18
C ASN A 3 -9.29 6.77 -0.13
N TYR A 4 -8.40 6.85 0.85
CA TYR A 4 -6.97 6.66 0.66
C TYR A 4 -6.40 5.62 1.63
N PHE A 5 -5.40 4.90 1.15
CA PHE A 5 -4.62 3.92 1.89
C PHE A 5 -3.16 4.36 1.96
N PHE A 6 -2.67 4.55 3.19
CA PHE A 6 -1.28 4.90 3.46
C PHE A 6 -0.49 3.62 3.69
N CYS A 7 0.35 3.26 2.72
CA CYS A 7 1.23 2.09 2.80
C CYS A 7 2.58 2.51 3.38
N TYR A 8 2.92 2.01 4.57
CA TYR A 8 4.23 2.21 5.20
C TYR A 8 5.15 0.99 5.06
N ASP A 9 4.61 -0.14 4.58
CA ASP A 9 5.36 -1.38 4.43
C ASP A 9 5.95 -1.51 3.03
N SER A 10 7.27 -1.63 2.95
CA SER A 10 7.99 -1.70 1.68
C SER A 10 7.73 -3.01 0.91
N SER A 11 7.41 -4.11 1.61
CA SER A 11 7.08 -5.40 1.01
C SER A 11 5.69 -5.37 0.39
N LEU A 12 4.70 -4.82 1.08
CA LEU A 12 3.36 -4.58 0.55
C LEU A 12 3.41 -3.59 -0.62
N HIS A 13 4.18 -2.51 -0.53
CA HIS A 13 4.38 -1.60 -1.68
C HIS A 13 4.96 -2.34 -2.89
N LYS A 14 5.98 -3.19 -2.69
CA LYS A 14 6.56 -4.01 -3.76
C LYS A 14 5.53 -4.94 -4.38
N TYR A 15 4.69 -5.57 -3.56
CA TYR A 15 3.61 -6.44 -4.02
C TYR A 15 2.59 -5.66 -4.87
N LEU A 16 2.05 -4.56 -4.36
CA LEU A 16 1.06 -3.75 -5.08
C LEU A 16 1.63 -3.16 -6.37
N HIS A 17 2.77 -2.49 -6.31
CA HIS A 17 3.29 -1.72 -7.45
C HIS A 17 4.14 -2.57 -8.41
N LYS A 18 5.07 -3.40 -7.92
CA LYS A 18 5.98 -4.12 -8.82
C LYS A 18 5.32 -5.37 -9.41
N ILE A 19 4.57 -6.12 -8.62
CA ILE A 19 3.92 -7.38 -9.03
C ILE A 19 2.58 -7.09 -9.71
N HIS A 20 1.68 -6.37 -9.02
CA HIS A 20 0.32 -6.13 -9.50
C HIS A 20 0.13 -4.83 -10.29
N LYS A 21 1.22 -4.10 -10.58
CA LYS A 21 1.24 -2.86 -11.39
C LYS A 21 0.25 -1.79 -10.95
N GLN A 22 -0.09 -1.76 -9.66
CA GLN A 22 -0.98 -0.76 -9.11
C GLN A 22 -0.33 0.62 -9.11
N SER A 23 -1.09 1.63 -9.53
CA SER A 23 -0.68 3.02 -9.45
C SER A 23 -0.89 3.54 -8.02
N TYR A 24 0.09 4.32 -7.56
CA TYR A 24 0.00 5.08 -6.32
C TYR A 24 -0.05 6.57 -6.66
N ILE A 25 -0.70 7.36 -5.82
CA ILE A 25 -0.89 8.80 -6.00
C ILE A 25 0.43 9.53 -5.75
N CYS A 26 1.09 9.23 -4.62
CA CYS A 26 2.36 9.85 -4.26
C CYS A 26 3.19 8.97 -3.32
N ALA A 27 4.48 9.26 -3.27
CA ALA A 27 5.40 8.77 -2.25
C ALA A 27 5.94 9.98 -1.48
N ALA A 28 5.93 9.92 -0.15
CA ALA A 28 6.39 11.01 0.69
C ALA A 28 7.03 10.48 1.98
N LEU A 29 7.73 11.35 2.70
CA LEU A 29 8.34 11.04 3.99
C LEU A 29 7.45 11.58 5.12
N HIS A 30 7.19 10.75 6.12
CA HIS A 30 6.53 11.20 7.34
C HIS A 30 7.48 12.10 8.13
N GLN A 31 7.09 13.35 8.41
CA GLN A 31 7.99 14.37 8.96
C GLN A 31 8.63 14.01 10.31
N THR A 32 7.90 13.32 11.19
CA THR A 32 8.42 12.93 12.51
C THR A 32 9.32 11.69 12.48
N THR A 33 8.92 10.65 11.73
CA THR A 33 9.58 9.34 11.75
C THR A 33 10.58 9.18 10.62
N HIS A 34 10.59 10.12 9.65
CA HIS A 34 11.32 10.05 8.38
C HIS A 34 11.08 8.74 7.59
N LYS A 35 9.97 8.04 7.87
CA LYS A 35 9.60 6.84 7.13
C LYS A 35 8.92 7.22 5.83
N THR A 36 9.33 6.57 4.74
CA THR A 36 8.65 6.67 3.46
C THR A 36 7.28 6.00 3.54
N PHE A 37 6.28 6.62 2.95
CA PHE A 37 4.97 6.03 2.73
C PHE A 37 4.52 6.27 1.29
N TRP A 38 3.67 5.36 0.81
CA TRP A 38 3.04 5.43 -0.49
C TRP A 38 1.53 5.57 -0.31
N LEU A 39 0.93 6.53 -0.98
CA LEU A 39 -0.50 6.80 -0.92
C LEU A 39 -1.20 6.12 -2.10
N TYR A 40 -2.19 5.30 -1.81
CA TYR A 40 -3.03 4.66 -2.82
C TYR A 40 -4.47 5.16 -2.70
N GLU A 41 -5.18 5.22 -3.82
CA GLU A 41 -6.63 5.32 -3.80
C GLU A 41 -7.23 3.96 -3.39
N ARG A 42 -8.24 3.97 -2.52
CA ARG A 42 -8.95 2.75 -2.15
C ARG A 42 -9.92 2.36 -3.26
N THR A 43 -9.45 1.48 -4.14
CA THR A 43 -10.30 0.77 -5.10
C THR A 43 -10.66 -0.62 -4.57
N PRO A 44 -11.74 -1.25 -5.07
CA PRO A 44 -12.04 -2.65 -4.76
C PRO A 44 -10.87 -3.59 -5.05
N GLU A 45 -10.11 -3.31 -6.10
CA GLU A 45 -8.91 -4.08 -6.48
C GLU A 45 -7.79 -3.96 -5.45
N ILE A 46 -7.45 -2.74 -5.03
CA ILE A 46 -6.44 -2.50 -3.97
C ILE A 46 -6.84 -3.21 -2.67
N ASN A 47 -8.10 -3.11 -2.27
CA ASN A 47 -8.57 -3.76 -1.04
C ASN A 47 -8.43 -5.28 -1.13
N LYS A 48 -8.78 -5.88 -2.27
CA LYS A 48 -8.62 -7.32 -2.50
C LYS A 48 -7.15 -7.75 -2.41
N LEU A 49 -6.24 -7.03 -3.06
CA LEU A 49 -4.81 -7.33 -3.03
C LEU A 49 -4.22 -7.21 -1.60
N ILE A 50 -4.66 -6.22 -0.82
CA ILE A 50 -4.22 -6.06 0.57
C ILE A 50 -4.71 -7.23 1.43
N GLU A 51 -5.96 -7.67 1.24
CA GLU A 51 -6.54 -8.80 1.97
C GLU A 51 -5.84 -10.12 1.63
N GLU A 52 -5.59 -10.37 0.33
CA GLU A 52 -4.80 -11.51 -0.15
C GLU A 52 -3.41 -11.51 0.51
N TYR A 53 -2.67 -10.40 0.42
CA TYR A 53 -1.33 -10.29 1.00
C TYR A 53 -1.32 -10.54 2.52
N THR A 54 -2.30 -9.99 3.25
CA THR A 54 -2.41 -10.16 4.69
C THR A 54 -2.71 -11.61 5.08
N THR A 55 -3.49 -12.32 4.26
CA THR A 55 -3.82 -13.74 4.47
C THR A 55 -2.60 -14.62 4.22
N PHE A 56 -1.80 -14.31 3.19
CA PHE A 56 -0.56 -15.04 2.88
C PHE A 56 0.52 -14.85 3.96
N MET A 57 0.64 -13.66 4.55
CA MET A 57 1.67 -13.36 5.56
C MET A 57 1.34 -13.87 6.97
N LYS A 58 0.11 -14.35 7.22
CA LYS A 58 -0.34 -14.87 8.52
C LYS A 58 -0.23 -16.40 8.66
N GLN A 59 0.23 -17.10 7.64
CA GLN A 59 0.62 -18.52 7.71
C GLN A 59 2.09 -18.64 8.12
#